data_AF-A0A183IVE4-F1
#
_entry.id   AF-A0A183IVE4-F1
#
_cell.length_a   1.000
_cell.length_b   1.000
_cell.length_c   1.000
_cell.angle_alpha   90.00
_cell.angle_beta   90.00
_cell.angle_gamma   90.00
#
_symmetry.space_group_name_H-M   'P 1'
#
loop_
_entity.id
_entity.type
_entity.pdbx_description
1 polymer ?
#
loop_
_entity_poly.entity_id
_entity_poly.type
_entity_poly.pdbx_seq_one_letter_code
_entity_poly.pdbx_strand_id
1 'polypeptide(L)'
;MADRPRLASVGDIGMARATVSVVVVVCWLLVVVPAFPAKLGYERYKKGNRGPFESQEIDFPEDRIIDLPAVVFPEPECNYAVRLVSPAGPVVRGVSIGDPLYHQWSCHTPDSHSELYCMVVRNCTVANNHVSYPIIDSDGCTLEPSIVPDVTYESDLNGGIYARAFSLGYSEPTLAFRCTINLLIKENGKCPRSDCSKLRH
;
A
#
# COMPACT_ATOMS: atom_id res chain seq x y z
N MET A 1 -53.35 -24.49 -16.88
CA MET A 1 -52.14 -25.33 -17.00
C MET A 1 -51.04 -24.65 -16.23
N ALA A 2 -50.59 -25.29 -15.15
CA ALA A 2 -49.48 -24.84 -14.32
C ALA A 2 -48.16 -25.12 -15.03
N ASP A 3 -47.19 -24.22 -14.90
CA ASP A 3 -45.79 -24.60 -15.03
C ASP A 3 -44.99 -23.96 -13.89
N ARG A 4 -44.32 -24.82 -13.12
CA ARG A 4 -43.43 -24.48 -11.99
C ARG A 4 -41.99 -24.80 -12.41
N PRO A 5 -40.99 -24.20 -11.74
CA PRO A 5 -39.66 -24.01 -12.28
C PRO A 5 -38.80 -25.28 -12.22
N ARG A 6 -37.81 -25.38 -13.11
CA ARG A 6 -36.70 -26.32 -12.95
C ARG A 6 -35.60 -25.68 -12.10
N LEU A 7 -35.46 -26.18 -10.87
CA LEU A 7 -34.25 -26.06 -10.05
C LEU A 7 -33.08 -26.78 -10.76
N ALA A 8 -31.92 -26.13 -10.84
CA ALA A 8 -30.65 -26.81 -11.08
C ALA A 8 -30.01 -27.14 -9.73
N SER A 9 -29.61 -28.40 -9.59
CA SER A 9 -29.01 -29.00 -8.40
C SER A 9 -27.64 -28.40 -8.08
N VAL A 10 -27.41 -28.10 -6.81
CA VAL A 10 -26.09 -27.93 -6.21
C VAL A 10 -25.37 -29.28 -6.27
N GLY A 11 -24.16 -29.30 -6.84
CA GLY A 11 -23.29 -30.46 -6.86
C GLY A 11 -22.16 -30.27 -5.85
N ASP A 12 -22.26 -30.94 -4.71
CA ASP A 12 -21.16 -31.16 -3.77
C ASP A 12 -20.28 -32.30 -4.29
N ILE A 13 -19.01 -32.04 -4.62
CA ILE A 13 -18.00 -33.10 -4.80
C ILE A 13 -16.62 -32.63 -4.29
N GLY A 14 -16.21 -33.21 -3.16
CA GLY A 14 -14.88 -33.79 -3.01
C GLY A 14 -13.74 -32.90 -2.50
N MET A 15 -13.53 -32.91 -1.18
CA MET A 15 -12.29 -32.48 -0.55
C MET A 15 -11.12 -33.39 -0.97
N ALA A 16 -10.32 -32.97 -1.94
CA ALA A 16 -9.11 -33.69 -2.34
C ALA A 16 -7.99 -33.48 -1.29
N ARG A 17 -7.72 -34.51 -0.48
CA ARG A 17 -6.53 -34.54 0.39
C ARG A 17 -5.31 -34.90 -0.44
N ALA A 18 -4.42 -33.93 -0.69
CA ALA A 18 -3.08 -34.18 -1.21
C ALA A 18 -2.22 -34.80 -0.10
N THR A 19 -1.71 -36.03 -0.34
CA THR A 19 -0.70 -36.65 0.52
C THR A 19 0.67 -36.48 -0.13
N VAL A 20 1.56 -35.71 0.50
CA VAL A 20 2.94 -35.56 0.07
C VAL A 20 3.74 -36.75 0.62
N SER A 21 4.11 -37.69 -0.25
CA SER A 21 5.02 -38.77 0.13
C SER A 21 6.45 -38.31 -0.07
N VAL A 22 7.19 -38.13 1.03
CA VAL A 22 8.63 -37.84 0.99
C VAL A 22 9.37 -39.15 0.70
N VAL A 23 9.72 -39.37 -0.56
CA VAL A 23 10.61 -40.48 -0.95
C VAL A 23 12.03 -40.08 -0.58
N VAL A 24 12.49 -40.51 0.59
CA VAL A 24 13.91 -40.38 0.96
C VAL A 24 14.68 -41.41 0.15
N VAL A 25 15.25 -40.96 -0.97
CA VAL A 25 16.21 -41.74 -1.75
C VAL A 25 17.51 -41.79 -0.93
N VAL A 26 17.62 -42.77 -0.04
CA VAL A 26 18.87 -43.03 0.66
C VAL A 26 19.80 -43.76 -0.33
N CYS A 27 20.47 -42.99 -1.18
CA CYS A 27 21.57 -43.51 -1.99
C CYS A 27 22.82 -43.59 -1.10
N TRP A 28 22.88 -44.62 -0.26
CA TRP A 28 24.17 -45.12 0.21
C TRP A 28 24.82 -45.79 -0.98
N LEU A 29 25.96 -45.27 -1.44
CA LEU A 29 27.11 -46.05 -1.92
C LEU A 29 28.27 -45.09 -2.27
N LEU A 30 29.21 -45.02 -1.32
CA LEU A 30 30.67 -44.97 -1.51
C LEU A 30 31.22 -44.10 -2.66
N VAL A 31 31.72 -42.90 -2.33
CA VAL A 31 32.87 -42.33 -3.04
C VAL A 31 33.93 -41.92 -2.04
N VAL A 32 35.01 -42.70 -2.08
CA VAL A 32 36.26 -42.54 -1.37
C VAL A 32 36.86 -41.18 -1.74
N VAL A 33 37.18 -40.35 -0.74
CA VAL A 33 37.85 -39.05 -0.94
C VAL A 33 39.34 -39.31 -1.19
N PRO A 34 39.90 -39.02 -2.38
CA PRO A 34 41.34 -38.88 -2.50
C PRO A 34 41.71 -37.47 -2.05
N ALA A 35 42.60 -37.42 -1.06
CA ALA A 35 43.25 -36.19 -0.63
C ALA A 35 43.94 -35.50 -1.83
N PHE A 36 43.59 -34.23 -2.06
CA PHE A 36 44.37 -33.30 -2.89
C PHE A 36 44.80 -32.09 -2.06
N PRO A 37 46.03 -31.59 -2.27
CA PRO A 37 46.69 -30.69 -1.34
C PRO A 37 46.18 -29.25 -1.46
N ALA A 38 46.02 -28.60 -0.31
CA ALA A 38 45.68 -27.20 -0.20
C ALA A 38 46.83 -26.28 -0.63
N LYS A 39 46.64 -25.51 -1.71
CA LYS A 39 47.14 -24.15 -2.01
C LYS A 39 46.23 -23.61 -3.12
N LEU A 40 45.75 -22.36 -3.19
CA LEU A 40 46.39 -21.07 -2.94
C LEU A 40 45.31 -19.97 -3.03
N GLY A 41 45.39 -18.94 -2.18
CA GLY A 41 45.05 -17.54 -2.53
C GLY A 41 43.58 -17.10 -2.62
N TYR A 42 42.99 -16.69 -1.50
CA TYR A 42 41.86 -15.75 -1.47
C TYR A 42 42.41 -14.32 -1.31
N GLU A 43 42.21 -13.49 -2.33
CA GLU A 43 42.49 -12.04 -2.34
C GLU A 43 41.58 -11.32 -1.32
N ARG A 44 42.18 -10.62 -0.36
CA ARG A 44 41.48 -9.72 0.57
C ARG A 44 40.92 -8.52 -0.21
N TYR A 45 39.61 -8.47 -0.40
CA TYR A 45 38.93 -7.23 -0.74
C TYR A 45 39.09 -6.24 0.43
N LYS A 46 39.83 -5.15 0.24
CA LYS A 46 40.02 -4.10 1.24
C LYS A 46 38.69 -3.37 1.49
N LYS A 47 38.07 -3.63 2.64
CA LYS A 47 36.95 -2.83 3.15
C LYS A 47 37.49 -1.43 3.51
N GLY A 48 37.16 -0.44 2.68
CA GLY A 48 37.48 0.97 2.94
C GLY A 48 36.82 1.44 4.23
N ASN A 49 37.55 2.25 5.00
CA ASN A 49 37.10 2.90 6.23
C ASN A 49 35.86 3.76 5.97
N ARG A 50 34.67 3.19 6.18
CA ARG A 50 33.47 3.96 6.49
C ARG A 50 33.44 3.98 8.03
N GLY A 51 33.57 5.18 8.61
CA GLY A 51 33.49 5.37 10.06
C GLY A 51 32.19 4.79 10.63
N PRO A 52 32.07 4.68 11.96
CA PRO A 52 30.86 4.15 12.57
C PRO A 52 29.70 5.09 12.19
N PHE A 53 28.82 4.62 11.31
CA PHE A 53 27.48 5.16 11.26
C PHE A 53 26.76 4.48 12.42
N GLU A 54 26.94 5.08 13.59
CA GLU A 54 26.08 4.83 14.75
C GLU A 54 24.67 5.16 14.27
N SER A 55 23.81 4.14 14.15
CA SER A 55 22.38 4.38 14.16
C SER A 55 22.10 5.00 15.52
N GLN A 56 21.98 6.32 15.58
CA GLN A 56 21.57 6.98 16.80
C GLN A 56 20.15 6.50 17.08
N GLU A 57 20.03 5.52 17.96
CA GLU A 57 18.77 5.12 18.56
C GLU A 57 18.23 6.39 19.21
N ILE A 58 17.19 6.95 18.61
CA ILE A 58 16.47 8.07 19.20
C ILE A 58 15.71 7.44 20.37
N ASP A 59 16.32 7.52 21.55
CA ASP A 59 15.73 7.10 22.81
C ASP A 59 14.62 8.08 23.14
N PHE A 60 13.39 7.73 22.73
CA PHE A 60 12.21 8.45 23.16
C PHE A 60 12.04 8.15 24.65
N PRO A 61 12.06 9.15 25.53
CA PRO A 61 11.89 8.88 26.94
C PRO A 61 10.49 8.27 27.14
N GLU A 62 10.43 7.17 27.89
CA GLU A 62 9.24 6.33 28.04
C GLU A 62 8.02 7.13 28.56
N ASP A 63 8.26 8.24 29.25
CA ASP A 63 7.24 9.18 29.75
C ASP A 63 6.48 9.94 28.64
N ARG A 64 6.98 9.92 27.40
CA ARG A 64 6.34 10.53 26.22
C ARG A 64 5.68 9.53 25.28
N ILE A 65 5.82 8.23 25.55
CA ILE A 65 5.15 7.18 24.78
C ILE A 65 3.76 6.99 25.39
N ILE A 66 2.73 7.49 24.70
CA ILE A 66 1.34 7.25 25.10
C ILE A 66 0.94 5.88 24.55
N ASP A 67 0.87 4.87 25.41
CA ASP A 67 0.29 3.57 25.06
C ASP A 67 -1.24 3.71 24.99
N LEU A 68 -1.77 3.79 23.76
CA LEU A 68 -3.21 3.78 23.52
C LEU A 68 -3.69 2.31 23.59
N PRO A 69 -4.59 1.95 24.52
CA PRO A 69 -5.15 0.61 24.52
C PRO A 69 -5.93 0.38 23.23
N ALA A 70 -5.52 -0.61 22.43
CA ALA A 70 -6.15 -0.95 21.14
C ALA A 70 -7.66 -1.26 21.26
N VAL A 71 -8.12 -1.63 22.46
CA VAL A 71 -9.55 -1.85 22.78
C VAL A 71 -10.36 -0.56 22.79
N VAL A 72 -9.71 0.59 23.03
CA VAL A 72 -10.34 1.93 23.03
C VAL A 72 -10.10 2.67 21.71
N PHE A 73 -9.05 2.26 20.98
CA PHE A 73 -8.61 2.86 19.73
C PHE A 73 -8.31 1.76 18.70
N PRO A 74 -9.35 1.14 18.13
CA PRO A 74 -9.15 0.13 17.10
C PRO A 74 -8.48 0.74 15.87
N GLU A 75 -7.64 -0.05 15.21
CA GLU A 75 -7.06 0.31 13.92
C GLU A 75 -8.19 0.52 12.89
N PRO A 76 -8.23 1.65 12.16
CA PRO A 76 -9.27 1.89 11.16
C PRO A 76 -9.12 0.95 9.97
N GLU A 77 -10.24 0.56 9.38
CA GLU A 77 -10.24 -0.12 8.09
C GLU A 77 -10.32 0.92 6.96
N CYS A 78 -9.22 1.10 6.24
CA CYS A 78 -9.14 2.03 5.12
C CYS A 78 -9.19 1.30 3.77
N ASN A 79 -10.00 1.82 2.87
CA ASN A 79 -10.23 1.31 1.52
C ASN A 79 -9.86 2.36 0.47
N TYR A 80 -9.29 1.89 -0.64
CA TYR A 80 -8.99 2.69 -1.80
C TYR A 80 -9.72 2.12 -3.03
N ALA A 81 -10.37 3.00 -3.79
CA ALA A 81 -11.06 2.64 -5.02
C ALA A 81 -10.86 3.69 -6.10
N VAL A 82 -10.86 3.24 -7.36
CA VAL A 82 -10.88 4.13 -8.52
C VAL A 82 -12.23 3.99 -9.20
N ARG A 83 -12.94 5.10 -9.38
CA ARG A 83 -14.28 5.16 -9.97
C ARG A 83 -14.27 5.95 -11.26
N LEU A 84 -15.15 5.58 -12.18
CA LEU A 84 -15.29 6.29 -13.45
C LEU A 84 -16.14 7.56 -13.29
N VAL A 85 -15.67 8.68 -13.83
CA VAL A 85 -16.32 10.01 -13.86
C VAL A 85 -16.54 10.68 -12.50
N SER A 86 -17.07 9.98 -11.49
CA SER A 86 -17.58 10.59 -10.26
C SER A 86 -17.44 9.70 -9.02
N PRO A 87 -17.64 10.25 -7.80
CA PRO A 87 -17.61 9.50 -6.54
C PRO A 87 -18.68 8.42 -6.42
N ALA A 88 -19.81 8.59 -7.14
CA ALA A 88 -20.88 7.60 -7.23
C ALA A 88 -20.72 6.65 -8.42
N GLY A 89 -19.69 6.84 -9.23
CA GLY A 89 -19.42 6.03 -10.42
C GLY A 89 -19.04 4.58 -10.11
N PRO A 90 -19.07 3.69 -11.11
CA PRO A 90 -18.66 2.30 -10.96
C PRO A 90 -17.16 2.21 -10.68
N VAL A 91 -16.76 1.25 -9.84
CA VAL A 91 -15.34 0.93 -9.61
C VAL A 91 -14.77 0.28 -10.86
N VAL A 92 -13.62 0.77 -11.31
CA VAL A 92 -12.96 0.31 -12.54
C VAL A 92 -11.63 -0.39 -12.25
N ARG A 93 -11.28 -1.36 -13.11
CA ARG A 93 -9.98 -2.05 -13.08
C ARG A 93 -9.13 -1.77 -14.32
N GLY A 94 -9.73 -1.19 -15.35
CA GLY A 94 -9.08 -0.83 -16.61
C GLY A 94 -9.80 0.36 -17.22
N VAL A 95 -9.02 1.26 -17.81
CA VAL A 95 -9.45 2.58 -18.30
C VAL A 95 -8.62 2.94 -19.54
N SER A 96 -9.15 3.81 -20.38
CA SER A 96 -8.41 4.38 -21.51
C SER A 96 -7.72 5.67 -21.07
N ILE A 97 -6.59 5.99 -21.71
CA ILE A 97 -5.89 7.26 -21.46
C ILE A 97 -6.85 8.42 -21.74
N GLY A 98 -6.91 9.37 -20.81
CA GLY A 98 -7.81 10.53 -20.86
C GLY A 98 -9.14 10.34 -20.15
N ASP A 99 -9.53 9.10 -19.80
CA ASP A 99 -10.78 8.84 -19.10
C ASP A 99 -10.82 9.60 -17.76
N PRO A 100 -11.93 10.27 -17.43
CA PRO A 100 -12.07 10.94 -16.16
C PRO A 100 -12.25 9.92 -15.03
N LEU A 101 -11.43 10.01 -14.00
CA LEU A 101 -11.41 9.13 -12.84
C LEU A 101 -11.58 9.91 -11.56
N TYR A 102 -12.20 9.25 -10.59
CA TYR A 102 -12.26 9.68 -9.21
C TYR A 102 -11.54 8.65 -8.35
N HIS A 103 -10.39 9.05 -7.80
CA HIS A 103 -9.67 8.28 -6.80
C HIS A 103 -10.31 8.55 -5.44
N GLN A 104 -10.70 7.49 -4.73
CA GLN A 104 -11.42 7.59 -3.46
C GLN A 104 -10.67 6.85 -2.36
N TRP A 105 -10.45 7.54 -1.25
CA TRP A 105 -10.03 6.96 0.03
C TRP A 105 -11.18 7.06 1.02
N SER A 106 -11.43 5.98 1.74
CA SER A 106 -12.46 5.92 2.76
C SER A 106 -11.99 5.06 3.92
N CYS A 107 -12.01 5.59 5.12
CA CYS A 107 -11.68 4.87 6.34
C CYS A 107 -12.91 4.73 7.23
N HIS A 108 -13.03 3.57 7.88
CA HIS A 108 -14.07 3.29 8.85
C HIS A 108 -13.45 2.87 10.18
N THR A 109 -13.98 3.40 11.27
CA THR A 109 -13.64 2.95 12.63
C THR A 109 -14.78 2.07 13.15
N PRO A 110 -14.51 0.89 13.70
CA PRO A 110 -15.53 -0.01 14.25
C PRO A 110 -16.41 0.66 15.33
N ASP A 111 -15.82 1.57 16.10
CA ASP A 111 -16.50 2.28 17.19
C ASP A 111 -16.93 3.70 16.78
N SER A 112 -17.84 4.30 17.56
CA SER A 112 -18.35 5.67 17.42
C SER A 112 -17.31 6.78 17.70
N HIS A 113 -16.02 6.49 17.55
CA HIS A 113 -14.90 7.43 17.74
C HIS A 113 -14.49 8.13 16.43
N SER A 114 -15.25 7.95 15.35
CA SER A 114 -15.03 8.61 14.07
C SER A 114 -14.99 10.15 14.17
N GLU A 115 -15.60 10.71 15.21
CA GLU A 115 -15.59 12.15 15.47
C GLU A 115 -14.25 12.68 15.98
N LEU A 116 -13.41 11.83 16.58
CA LEU A 116 -12.10 12.23 17.13
C LEU A 116 -11.01 12.28 16.07
N TYR A 117 -11.15 11.46 15.03
CA TYR A 117 -10.13 11.24 14.02
C TYR A 117 -10.48 11.92 12.71
N CYS A 118 -9.44 12.18 11.95
CA CYS A 118 -9.57 12.38 10.52
C CYS A 118 -8.35 11.88 9.78
N MET A 119 -8.55 11.57 8.51
CA MET A 119 -7.49 11.06 7.67
C MET A 119 -6.82 12.18 6.86
N VAL A 120 -5.54 11.96 6.58
CA VAL A 120 -4.76 12.68 5.58
C VAL A 120 -4.05 11.67 4.67
N VAL A 121 -4.13 11.91 3.37
CA VAL A 121 -3.42 11.16 2.33
C VAL A 121 -2.12 11.90 2.01
N ARG A 122 -0.98 11.22 2.15
CA ARG A 122 0.36 11.80 1.93
C ARG A 122 1.31 10.79 1.30
N ASN A 123 2.47 11.27 0.84
CA ASN A 123 3.54 10.46 0.27
C ASN A 123 3.03 9.54 -0.85
N CYS A 124 2.32 10.10 -1.82
CA CYS A 124 1.82 9.32 -2.94
C CYS A 124 2.85 9.22 -4.05
N THR A 125 2.91 8.04 -4.66
CA THR A 125 3.74 7.74 -5.82
C THR A 125 2.91 7.06 -6.90
N VAL A 126 3.25 7.37 -8.15
CA VAL A 126 2.79 6.62 -9.32
C VAL A 126 3.98 5.86 -9.87
N ALA A 127 3.84 4.55 -9.98
CA ALA A 127 4.91 3.68 -10.45
C ALA A 127 4.41 2.73 -11.53
N ASN A 128 5.30 2.37 -12.44
CA ASN A 128 5.19 1.17 -13.26
C ASN A 128 6.33 0.20 -12.87
N ASN A 129 6.61 -0.78 -13.74
CA ASN A 129 7.68 -1.76 -13.50
C ASN A 129 9.11 -1.20 -13.64
N HIS A 130 9.28 0.05 -14.10
CA HIS A 130 10.57 0.65 -14.42
C HIS A 130 10.87 1.92 -13.63
N VAL A 131 9.86 2.76 -13.44
CA VAL A 131 9.99 4.11 -12.89
C VAL A 131 8.92 4.35 -11.83
N SER A 132 9.26 5.16 -10.84
CA SER A 132 8.36 5.64 -9.79
C SER A 132 8.55 7.13 -9.62
N TYR A 133 7.45 7.87 -9.61
CA TYR A 133 7.44 9.32 -9.45
C TYR A 133 6.59 9.70 -8.24
N PRO A 134 7.11 10.51 -7.31
CA PRO A 134 6.30 11.10 -6.27
C PRO A 134 5.34 12.11 -6.90
N ILE A 135 4.10 12.09 -6.44
CA ILE A 135 3.02 12.97 -6.93
C ILE A 135 2.34 13.73 -5.79
N ILE A 136 2.39 13.22 -4.56
CA ILE A 136 1.92 13.93 -3.37
C ILE A 136 3.03 13.82 -2.33
N ASP A 137 3.41 14.97 -1.78
CA ASP A 137 4.50 15.09 -0.84
C ASP A 137 4.12 14.62 0.57
N SER A 138 5.03 14.89 1.50
CA SER A 138 4.83 14.54 2.90
C SER A 138 3.75 15.40 3.55
N ASP A 139 3.54 16.63 3.14
CA ASP A 139 2.49 17.47 3.73
C ASP A 139 1.10 17.12 3.21
N GLY A 140 1.00 16.21 2.22
CA GLY A 140 -0.27 15.83 1.60
C GLY A 140 -0.64 16.75 0.43
N CYS A 141 0.31 17.53 -0.07
CA CYS A 141 0.14 18.44 -1.18
C CYS A 141 0.64 17.82 -2.47
N THR A 142 -0.11 18.03 -3.57
CA THR A 142 0.34 17.50 -4.86
C THR A 142 1.61 18.21 -5.31
N LEU A 143 2.52 17.49 -5.94
CA LEU A 143 3.70 18.07 -6.58
C LEU A 143 3.40 18.51 -8.02
N GLU A 144 2.35 17.95 -8.63
CA GLU A 144 2.04 18.12 -10.06
C GLU A 144 0.53 18.34 -10.30
N PRO A 145 0.00 19.56 -10.01
CA PRO A 145 -1.43 19.89 -10.09
C PRO A 145 -2.06 19.68 -11.46
N SER A 146 -1.25 19.82 -12.51
CA SER A 146 -1.66 19.69 -13.89
C SER A 146 -2.19 18.29 -14.21
N ILE A 147 -1.68 17.29 -13.49
CA ILE A 147 -1.97 15.87 -13.73
C ILE A 147 -2.80 15.29 -12.57
N VAL A 148 -2.39 15.59 -11.34
CA VAL A 148 -3.03 15.12 -10.11
C VAL A 148 -3.29 16.34 -9.23
N PRO A 149 -4.53 16.82 -9.07
CA PRO A 149 -4.80 17.95 -8.19
C PRO A 149 -4.67 17.57 -6.71
N ASP A 150 -4.73 18.57 -5.84
CA ASP A 150 -4.73 18.37 -4.39
C ASP A 150 -5.92 17.51 -3.93
N VAL A 151 -5.70 16.73 -2.86
CA VAL A 151 -6.75 15.87 -2.29
C VAL A 151 -7.87 16.73 -1.71
N THR A 152 -9.10 16.44 -2.10
CA THR A 152 -10.30 17.05 -1.53
C THR A 152 -10.90 16.12 -0.48
N TYR A 153 -11.21 16.64 0.71
CA TYR A 153 -11.82 15.86 1.79
C TYR A 153 -13.29 16.22 1.91
N GLU A 154 -14.17 15.27 1.59
CA GLU A 154 -15.63 15.42 1.69
C GLU A 154 -16.11 15.24 3.13
N SER A 155 -15.36 14.47 3.93
CA SER A 155 -15.56 14.33 5.37
C SER A 155 -14.22 14.06 6.07
N ASP A 156 -14.26 13.86 7.38
CA ASP A 156 -13.07 13.58 8.18
C ASP A 156 -12.33 12.31 7.75
N LEU A 157 -13.07 11.29 7.34
CA LEU A 157 -12.52 9.98 6.96
C LEU A 157 -12.76 9.62 5.48
N ASN A 158 -13.19 10.59 4.67
CA ASN A 158 -13.38 10.41 3.23
C ASN A 158 -12.71 11.53 2.43
N GLY A 159 -12.04 11.14 1.37
CA GLY A 159 -11.30 12.07 0.52
C GLY A 159 -11.11 11.49 -0.87
N GLY A 160 -10.85 12.37 -1.82
CA GLY A 160 -10.70 11.98 -3.19
C GLY A 160 -10.07 13.03 -4.09
N ILE A 161 -9.71 12.55 -5.27
CA ILE A 161 -9.05 13.31 -6.32
C ILE A 161 -9.77 13.04 -7.64
N TYR A 162 -10.10 14.12 -8.36
CA TYR A 162 -10.50 14.04 -9.76
C TYR A 162 -9.27 14.15 -10.66
N ALA A 163 -8.93 13.08 -11.37
CA ALA A 163 -7.80 13.05 -12.29
C ALA A 163 -8.22 12.42 -13.62
N ARG A 164 -7.41 12.59 -14.67
CA ARG A 164 -7.58 11.84 -15.92
C ARG A 164 -6.61 10.68 -15.94
N ALA A 165 -7.01 9.56 -16.52
CA ALA A 165 -6.10 8.44 -16.76
C ALA A 165 -4.92 8.89 -17.63
N PHE A 166 -3.70 8.53 -17.23
CA PHE A 166 -2.47 8.82 -17.97
C PHE A 166 -1.55 7.59 -18.00
N SER A 167 -0.44 7.68 -18.73
CA SER A 167 0.60 6.64 -18.80
C SER A 167 1.97 7.25 -18.66
N LEU A 168 2.93 6.48 -18.14
CA LEU A 168 4.34 6.86 -18.04
C LEU A 168 5.17 6.48 -19.30
N GLY A 169 4.52 6.05 -20.39
CA GLY A 169 5.15 5.94 -21.71
C GLY A 169 5.92 4.65 -22.01
N TYR A 170 5.54 3.51 -21.44
CA TYR A 170 6.19 2.20 -21.66
C TYR A 170 5.20 1.13 -22.16
N SER A 171 5.74 0.00 -22.66
CA SER A 171 5.00 -1.09 -23.32
C SER A 171 3.98 -1.80 -22.42
N GLU A 172 4.01 -1.56 -21.12
CA GLU A 172 2.98 -2.00 -20.18
C GLU A 172 2.30 -0.79 -19.53
N PRO A 173 0.99 -0.57 -19.77
CA PRO A 173 0.24 0.57 -19.24
C PRO A 173 -0.22 0.36 -17.80
N THR A 174 0.43 -0.52 -17.04
CA THR A 174 0.11 -0.80 -15.64
C THR A 174 0.72 0.28 -14.76
N LEU A 175 -0.14 1.17 -14.25
CA LEU A 175 0.22 2.14 -13.22
C LEU A 175 -0.28 1.67 -11.85
N ALA A 176 0.62 1.72 -10.88
CA ALA A 176 0.33 1.51 -9.47
C ALA A 176 0.33 2.87 -8.76
N PHE A 177 -0.82 3.23 -8.19
CA PHE A 177 -0.95 4.37 -7.28
C PHE A 177 -0.73 3.88 -5.85
N ARG A 178 0.28 4.41 -5.16
CA ARG A 178 0.61 4.03 -3.78
C ARG A 178 0.67 5.27 -2.91
N CYS A 179 -0.11 5.31 -1.84
CA CYS A 179 -0.15 6.41 -0.87
C CYS A 179 -0.05 5.88 0.55
N THR A 180 0.36 6.75 1.46
CA THR A 180 0.23 6.52 2.90
C THR A 180 -0.98 7.28 3.41
N ILE A 181 -1.82 6.61 4.22
CA ILE A 181 -2.93 7.24 4.91
C ILE A 181 -2.54 7.36 6.38
N ASN A 182 -2.57 8.57 6.92
CA ASN A 182 -2.35 8.82 8.34
C ASN A 182 -3.67 9.25 8.98
N LEU A 183 -3.96 8.70 10.15
CA LEU A 183 -4.98 9.26 11.03
C LEU A 183 -4.36 10.36 11.89
N LEU A 184 -5.08 11.48 11.98
CA LEU A 184 -4.80 12.63 12.81
C LEU A 184 -5.92 12.75 13.85
N ILE A 185 -5.57 13.23 15.04
CA ILE A 185 -6.55 13.63 16.04
C ILE A 185 -6.98 15.05 15.72
N LYS A 186 -8.29 15.33 15.83
CA LYS A 186 -8.81 16.68 15.63
C LYS A 186 -8.37 17.61 16.76
N GLU A 187 -7.96 18.81 16.39
CA GLU A 187 -7.66 19.89 17.33
C GLU A 187 -8.78 20.92 17.24
N ASN A 188 -9.45 21.20 18.36
CA ASN A 188 -10.59 22.13 18.41
C ASN A 188 -11.69 21.77 17.40
N GLY A 189 -11.94 20.48 17.18
CA GLY A 189 -12.92 19.98 16.22
C GLY A 189 -12.53 20.15 14.75
N LYS A 190 -11.29 20.57 14.45
CA LYS A 190 -10.76 20.73 13.10
C LYS A 190 -9.63 19.75 12.82
N CYS A 191 -9.53 19.34 11.58
CA CYS A 191 -8.42 18.52 11.11
C CYS A 191 -7.18 19.38 10.85
N PRO A 192 -6.02 19.07 11.47
CA PRO A 192 -4.78 19.80 11.22
C PRO A 192 -4.17 19.37 9.88
N ARG A 193 -4.86 19.68 8.76
CA ARG A 193 -4.37 19.47 7.39
C ARG A 193 -3.56 20.66 6.93
N SER A 194 -2.53 20.41 6.13
CA SER A 194 -1.72 21.45 5.50
C SER A 194 -2.54 22.28 4.50
N ASP A 195 -2.13 23.54 4.32
CA ASP A 195 -2.71 24.42 3.31
C ASP A 195 -1.77 24.49 2.10
N CYS A 196 -2.06 23.67 1.09
CA CYS A 196 -1.21 23.54 -0.10
C CYS A 196 -1.10 24.83 -0.92
N SER A 197 -2.04 25.77 -0.77
CA SER A 197 -1.96 27.07 -1.45
C SER A 197 -0.85 27.96 -0.89
N LYS A 198 -0.48 27.77 0.38
CA LYS A 198 0.57 28.55 1.05
C LYS A 198 1.96 27.94 0.91
N LEU A 199 2.06 26.65 0.62
CA LEU A 199 3.32 25.92 0.51
C LEU A 199 3.94 25.99 -0.90
N ARG A 200 3.13 26.35 -1.91
CA ARG A 200 3.56 26.58 -3.29
C ARG A 200 4.08 28.01 -3.44
N HIS A 201 5.38 28.21 -3.24
CA HIS A 201 6.06 29.47 -3.55
C HIS A 201 6.77 29.41 -4.90
#